data_AF-A0A2W1EGN9-F1
#
_entry.id   AF-A0A2W1EGN9-F1
#
_cell.length_a   1.000
_cell.length_b   1.000
_cell.length_c   1.000
_cell.angle_alpha   90.00
_cell.angle_beta   90.00
_cell.angle_gamma   90.00
#
_symmetry.space_group_name_H-M   'P 1'
#
loop_
_entity.id
_entity.type
_entity.pdbx_description
1 polymer ?
#
loop_
_entity_poly.entity_id
_entity_poly.type
_entity_poly.pdbx_seq_one_letter_code
_entity_poly.pdbx_strand_id
1 'polypeptide(L)'
;MQLHKSLAVLSASLLFQFTNALNACPGTDTIFTGSQGIRYRVCPGTDLTGPTVTVKPKIASVEACAKLCDASMDCFKAVYDNRTKDCHFKEVAGLTWVANTRYQVIQAEQVNIARCPQNEWTYHRNRKTYSICPGTDIRGPTEKLWKGVKTFDQCAYLCANWATCKAAVYDVAGLACHIKADARSNTLIWSTDKRYDVMRLNEAPAPAQNGEWSDLIRLPVIPVAAYVVPEYPVSKRLLVFSSWGVDAFGGAGGKTQFADYNFNTYVLPIVHFSNAY
;
A
#
# COMPACT_ATOMS: atom_id res chain seq x y z
N MET A 1 7.37 -64.27 45.43
CA MET A 1 6.96 -64.11 44.02
C MET A 1 5.55 -63.55 44.03
N GLN A 2 5.14 -62.43 43.43
CA GLN A 2 5.71 -61.55 42.41
C GLN A 2 5.06 -60.16 42.61
N LEU A 3 5.87 -59.10 42.67
CA LEU A 3 5.45 -57.70 42.62
C LEU A 3 4.95 -57.37 41.20
N HIS A 4 3.71 -56.92 41.03
CA HIS A 4 3.28 -56.27 39.79
C HIS A 4 3.50 -54.76 39.92
N LYS A 5 4.52 -54.25 39.24
CA LYS A 5 4.79 -52.82 39.05
C LYS A 5 4.03 -52.33 37.82
N SER A 6 3.02 -51.49 38.03
CA SER A 6 2.37 -50.75 36.95
C SER A 6 3.23 -49.54 36.57
N LEU A 7 3.82 -49.55 35.38
CA LEU A 7 4.43 -48.37 34.77
C LEU A 7 3.33 -47.43 34.26
N ALA A 8 3.23 -46.23 34.83
CA ALA A 8 2.51 -45.12 34.22
C ALA A 8 3.44 -44.40 33.23
N VAL A 9 3.14 -44.47 31.94
CA VAL A 9 3.82 -43.69 30.90
C VAL A 9 3.14 -42.32 30.84
N LEU A 10 3.83 -41.28 31.33
CA LEU A 10 3.47 -39.89 31.09
C LEU A 10 3.86 -39.50 29.66
N SER A 11 2.90 -39.54 28.74
CA SER A 11 3.05 -38.91 27.42
C SER A 11 3.02 -37.39 27.59
N ALA A 12 4.19 -36.77 27.55
CA ALA A 12 4.31 -35.32 27.41
C ALA A 12 3.91 -34.91 25.99
N SER A 13 2.68 -34.45 25.82
CA SER A 13 2.20 -33.82 24.60
C SER A 13 2.93 -32.49 24.39
N LEU A 14 4.05 -32.50 23.67
CA LEU A 14 4.69 -31.30 23.13
C LEU A 14 3.73 -30.65 22.14
N LEU A 15 2.94 -29.67 22.63
CA LEU A 15 2.20 -28.73 21.79
C LEU A 15 3.22 -27.87 21.04
N PHE A 16 3.62 -28.29 19.85
CA PHE A 16 4.27 -27.40 18.90
C PHE A 16 3.28 -26.29 18.54
N GLN A 17 3.43 -25.11 19.15
CA GLN A 17 2.75 -23.91 18.69
C GLN A 17 3.40 -23.49 17.38
N PHE A 18 2.88 -24.02 16.27
CA PHE A 18 3.16 -23.45 14.95
C PHE A 18 2.60 -22.02 14.94
N THR A 19 3.47 -21.03 15.07
CA THR A 19 3.10 -19.65 14.78
C THR A 19 2.98 -19.54 13.27
N ASN A 20 1.76 -19.67 12.77
CA ASN A 20 1.49 -19.49 11.36
C ASN A 20 1.80 -18.04 10.99
N ALA A 21 2.68 -17.84 10.02
CA ALA A 21 2.96 -16.52 9.49
C ALA A 21 1.66 -15.93 8.90
N LEU A 22 1.39 -14.68 9.27
CA LEU A 22 0.25 -13.94 8.75
C LEU A 22 0.62 -13.29 7.41
N ASN A 23 -0.30 -13.35 6.46
CA ASN A 23 -0.18 -12.67 5.17
C ASN A 23 -1.05 -11.39 5.09
N ALA A 24 -1.90 -11.16 6.10
CA ALA A 24 -2.78 -10.00 6.23
C ALA A 24 -3.14 -9.78 7.70
N CYS A 25 -3.73 -8.61 8.03
CA CYS A 25 -4.23 -8.38 9.37
C CYS A 25 -5.33 -9.42 9.68
N PRO A 26 -5.29 -10.11 10.84
CA PRO A 26 -6.26 -11.14 11.17
C PRO A 26 -7.62 -10.57 11.61
N GLY A 27 -7.69 -9.26 11.88
CA GLY A 27 -8.90 -8.53 12.23
C GLY A 27 -9.02 -7.22 11.46
N THR A 28 -9.97 -6.38 11.87
CA THR A 28 -10.19 -5.06 11.25
C THR A 28 -8.96 -4.18 11.46
N ASP A 29 -8.40 -3.69 10.37
CA ASP A 29 -7.33 -2.70 10.39
C ASP A 29 -7.88 -1.28 10.51
N THR A 30 -7.00 -0.37 10.89
CA THR A 30 -7.25 1.06 10.79
C THR A 30 -6.20 1.70 9.89
N ILE A 31 -6.48 2.91 9.40
CA ILE A 31 -5.59 3.62 8.51
C ILE A 31 -5.20 4.94 9.13
N PHE A 32 -3.88 5.16 9.25
CA PHE A 32 -3.30 6.47 9.47
C PHE A 32 -2.88 7.07 8.11
N THR A 33 -3.26 8.31 7.81
CA THR A 33 -2.81 8.99 6.59
C THR A 33 -1.75 10.01 6.97
N GLY A 34 -0.55 9.82 6.42
CA GLY A 34 0.60 10.68 6.62
C GLY A 34 0.47 12.04 5.94
N SER A 35 1.44 12.90 6.23
CA SER A 35 1.48 14.29 5.74
C SER A 35 1.58 14.41 4.22
N GLN A 36 2.16 13.41 3.55
CA GLN A 36 2.27 13.33 2.09
C GLN A 36 1.19 12.43 1.46
N GLY A 37 0.12 12.10 2.19
CA GLY A 37 -0.96 11.24 1.68
C GLY A 37 -0.60 9.75 1.62
N ILE A 38 0.58 9.36 2.11
CA ILE A 38 0.94 7.96 2.32
C ILE A 38 0.00 7.37 3.35
N ARG A 39 -0.58 6.22 3.02
CA ARG A 39 -1.43 5.48 3.95
C ARG A 39 -0.59 4.49 4.74
N TYR A 40 -0.84 4.41 6.03
CA TYR A 40 -0.24 3.46 6.93
C TYR A 40 -1.33 2.56 7.49
N ARG A 41 -1.30 1.29 7.08
CA ARG A 41 -2.18 0.28 7.64
C ARG A 41 -1.71 -0.07 9.04
N VAL A 42 -2.62 -0.05 9.99
CA VAL A 42 -2.40 -0.43 11.38
C VAL A 42 -3.16 -1.72 11.65
N CYS A 43 -2.45 -2.79 11.99
CA CYS A 43 -3.02 -4.09 12.28
C CYS A 43 -2.89 -4.40 13.79
N PRO A 44 -3.95 -4.19 14.59
CA PRO A 44 -3.93 -4.49 16.01
C PRO A 44 -3.71 -5.97 16.29
N GLY A 45 -3.03 -6.26 17.40
CA GLY A 45 -2.83 -7.63 17.87
C GLY A 45 -1.91 -8.46 16.98
N THR A 46 -0.95 -7.80 16.33
CA THR A 46 0.06 -8.46 15.50
C THR A 46 1.44 -7.87 15.73
N ASP A 47 2.47 -8.64 15.40
CA ASP A 47 3.88 -8.26 15.52
C ASP A 47 4.65 -8.63 14.24
N LEU A 48 5.62 -7.80 13.87
CA LEU A 48 6.66 -8.14 12.90
C LEU A 48 7.92 -8.50 13.66
N THR A 49 8.08 -9.79 13.94
CA THR A 49 9.30 -10.32 14.57
C THR A 49 10.47 -10.25 13.59
N GLY A 50 11.67 -9.99 14.08
CA GLY A 50 12.88 -9.83 13.25
C GLY A 50 13.60 -8.50 13.50
N PRO A 51 14.53 -8.11 12.61
CA PRO A 51 15.41 -6.95 12.79
C PRO A 51 14.67 -5.61 12.97
N THR A 52 15.26 -4.73 13.77
CA THR A 52 14.76 -3.39 14.08
C THR A 52 15.85 -2.39 13.73
N VAL A 53 15.52 -1.40 12.90
CA VAL A 53 16.41 -0.29 12.50
C VAL A 53 16.63 0.63 13.69
N THR A 54 15.57 1.01 14.39
CA THR A 54 15.63 1.95 15.52
C THR A 54 14.44 1.75 16.45
N VAL A 55 14.63 2.03 17.74
CA VAL A 55 13.56 2.07 18.73
C VAL A 55 13.35 3.50 19.20
N LYS A 56 12.10 3.98 19.17
CA LYS A 56 11.69 5.27 19.73
C LYS A 56 10.88 5.00 21.00
N PRO A 57 11.39 5.35 22.20
CA PRO A 57 10.70 5.03 23.45
C PRO A 57 9.64 6.07 23.81
N LYS A 58 8.74 5.72 24.74
CA LYS A 58 7.75 6.62 25.36
C LYS A 58 6.78 7.28 24.36
N ILE A 59 6.34 6.52 23.38
CA ILE A 59 5.39 6.96 22.36
C ILE A 59 3.95 6.76 22.84
N ALA A 60 3.20 7.86 22.88
CA ALA A 60 1.90 7.92 23.54
C ALA A 60 0.86 6.95 22.97
N SER A 61 0.89 6.69 21.66
CA SER A 61 -0.08 5.82 20.99
C SER A 61 0.48 5.21 19.69
N VAL A 62 -0.28 4.28 19.10
CA VAL A 62 0.04 3.69 17.80
C VAL A 62 -0.01 4.72 16.67
N GLU A 63 -0.92 5.70 16.73
CA GLU A 63 -1.00 6.80 15.77
C GLU A 63 0.22 7.73 15.88
N ALA A 64 0.71 7.97 17.10
CA ALA A 64 1.96 8.72 17.29
C ALA A 64 3.17 7.96 16.73
N CYS A 65 3.20 6.62 16.86
CA CYS A 65 4.21 5.77 16.23
C CYS A 65 4.11 5.81 14.70
N ALA A 66 2.89 5.78 14.14
CA ALA A 66 2.67 5.91 12.70
C ALA A 66 3.12 7.27 12.17
N LYS A 67 2.83 8.36 12.90
CA LYS A 67 3.30 9.71 12.56
C LYS A 67 4.82 9.83 12.58
N LEU A 68 5.49 9.21 13.56
CA LEU A 68 6.96 9.16 13.57
C LEU A 68 7.50 8.35 12.40
N CYS A 69 6.83 7.24 12.06
CA CYS A 69 7.19 6.43 10.91
C CYS A 69 7.05 7.24 9.61
N ASP A 70 5.94 7.95 9.40
CA ASP A 70 5.71 8.86 8.26
C ASP A 70 6.87 9.82 8.05
N ALA A 71 7.27 10.52 9.11
CA ALA A 71 8.32 11.54 9.07
C ALA A 71 9.75 11.00 8.85
N SER A 72 9.98 9.68 8.92
CA SER A 72 11.32 9.09 8.86
C SER A 72 11.53 8.25 7.60
N MET A 73 12.56 8.56 6.82
CA MET A 73 12.91 7.78 5.61
C MET A 73 13.37 6.36 5.93
N ASP A 74 13.74 6.09 7.18
CA ASP A 74 14.18 4.77 7.65
C ASP A 74 13.01 3.87 8.09
N CYS A 75 11.75 4.33 7.93
CA CYS A 75 10.58 3.60 8.41
C CYS A 75 9.53 3.36 7.33
N PHE A 76 9.47 2.13 6.80
CA PHE A 76 8.34 1.67 5.97
C PHE A 76 7.44 0.69 6.72
N LYS A 77 7.95 0.11 7.80
CA LYS A 77 7.26 -0.80 8.70
C LYS A 77 7.65 -0.43 10.14
N ALA A 78 6.68 -0.43 11.05
CA ALA A 78 6.92 -0.26 12.47
C ALA A 78 6.06 -1.22 13.29
N VAL A 79 6.47 -1.44 14.54
CA VAL A 79 5.71 -2.17 15.54
C VAL A 79 5.59 -1.29 16.78
N TYR A 80 4.35 -1.05 17.22
CA TYR A 80 4.08 -0.37 18.47
C TYR A 80 3.86 -1.38 19.60
N ASP A 81 4.62 -1.26 20.68
CA ASP A 81 4.45 -2.04 21.91
C ASP A 81 3.44 -1.37 22.84
N ASN A 82 2.26 -1.97 23.00
CA ASN A 82 1.22 -1.39 23.84
C ASN A 82 1.58 -1.34 25.33
N ARG A 83 2.55 -2.15 25.78
CA ARG A 83 2.98 -2.24 27.19
C ARG A 83 4.09 -1.27 27.52
N THR A 84 5.20 -1.32 26.78
CA THR A 84 6.36 -0.45 27.07
C THR A 84 6.22 0.92 26.42
N LYS A 85 5.26 1.09 25.50
CA LYS A 85 5.05 2.32 24.73
C LYS A 85 6.24 2.62 23.81
N ASP A 86 6.95 1.59 23.36
CA ASP A 86 8.04 1.72 22.40
C ASP A 86 7.52 1.57 20.97
N CYS A 87 8.11 2.34 20.06
CA CYS A 87 7.86 2.27 18.62
C CYS A 87 9.12 1.74 17.94
N HIS A 88 9.05 0.52 17.44
CA HIS A 88 10.16 -0.17 16.78
C HIS A 88 10.05 0.05 15.28
N PHE A 89 10.95 0.83 14.68
CA PHE A 89 11.09 0.91 13.23
C PHE A 89 11.77 -0.36 12.75
N LYS A 90 11.09 -1.10 11.87
CA LYS A 90 11.52 -2.42 11.43
C LYS A 90 12.28 -2.31 10.12
N GLU A 91 13.18 -3.26 9.90
CA GLU A 91 13.78 -3.45 8.58
C GLU A 91 12.72 -3.80 7.54
N VAL A 92 13.02 -3.62 6.25
CA VAL A 92 12.05 -3.96 5.19
C VAL A 92 11.95 -5.48 4.94
N ALA A 93 13.03 -6.21 5.21
CA ALA A 93 13.21 -7.64 4.96
C ALA A 93 13.62 -8.39 6.24
N GLY A 94 13.59 -9.73 6.18
CA GLY A 94 13.93 -10.58 7.34
C GLY A 94 12.91 -10.53 8.48
N LEU A 95 11.67 -10.15 8.17
CA LEU A 95 10.58 -10.06 9.13
C LEU A 95 9.61 -11.23 8.99
N THR A 96 9.10 -11.70 10.12
CA THR A 96 8.00 -12.68 10.17
C THR A 96 6.81 -12.05 10.87
N TRP A 97 5.68 -11.96 10.17
CA TRP A 97 4.45 -11.41 10.70
C TRP A 97 3.67 -12.48 11.47
N VAL A 98 3.37 -12.21 12.74
CA VAL A 98 2.69 -13.15 13.65
C VAL A 98 1.57 -12.47 14.43
N ALA A 99 0.61 -13.26 14.90
CA ALA A 99 -0.40 -12.78 15.83
C ALA A 99 0.23 -12.56 17.22
N ASN A 100 0.03 -11.38 17.79
CA ASN A 100 0.48 -11.04 19.14
C ASN A 100 -0.28 -9.82 19.70
N THR A 101 -1.13 -10.05 20.70
CA THR A 101 -2.00 -9.02 21.30
C THR A 101 -1.25 -7.90 22.02
N ARG A 102 0.05 -8.06 22.30
CA ARG A 102 0.89 -7.00 22.87
C ARG A 102 1.19 -5.90 21.87
N TYR A 103 1.24 -6.21 20.58
CA TYR A 103 1.81 -5.34 19.56
C TYR A 103 0.77 -4.88 18.55
N GLN A 104 1.10 -3.82 17.83
CA GLN A 104 0.37 -3.38 16.64
C GLN A 104 1.37 -3.11 15.52
N VAL A 105 1.18 -3.77 14.38
CA VAL A 105 1.99 -3.53 13.18
C VAL A 105 1.48 -2.29 12.46
N ILE A 106 2.41 -1.48 11.98
CA ILE A 106 2.16 -0.31 11.15
C ILE A 106 2.94 -0.51 9.85
N GLN A 107 2.30 -0.44 8.70
CA GLN A 107 2.95 -0.65 7.41
C GLN A 107 2.52 0.41 6.40
N ALA A 108 3.49 1.08 5.78
CA ALA A 108 3.24 1.97 4.67
C ALA A 108 2.63 1.19 3.49
N GLU A 109 1.51 1.67 2.97
CA GLU A 109 0.87 1.12 1.78
C GLU A 109 1.42 1.83 0.54
N GLN A 110 1.86 1.04 -0.43
CA GLN A 110 2.09 1.52 -1.78
C GLN A 110 0.80 1.34 -2.58
N VAL A 111 0.00 2.40 -2.71
CA VAL A 111 -1.27 2.36 -3.43
C VAL A 111 -1.13 3.01 -4.79
N ASN A 112 -1.67 2.37 -5.84
CA ASN A 112 -1.72 2.97 -7.18
C ASN A 112 -2.66 4.18 -7.18
N ILE A 113 -2.28 5.26 -7.85
CA ILE A 113 -3.01 6.52 -7.88
C ILE A 113 -3.19 7.00 -9.33
N ALA A 114 -4.27 7.75 -9.58
CA ALA A 114 -4.50 8.45 -10.86
C ALA A 114 -4.23 9.97 -10.74
N ARG A 115 -4.30 10.51 -9.52
CA ARG A 115 -4.00 11.91 -9.19
C ARG A 115 -3.13 12.00 -7.95
N CYS A 116 -2.43 13.12 -7.81
CA CYS A 116 -1.64 13.36 -6.62
C CYS A 116 -2.56 13.38 -5.39
N PRO A 117 -2.27 12.61 -4.33
CA PRO A 117 -3.10 12.58 -3.12
C PRO A 117 -2.98 13.86 -2.29
N GLN A 118 -2.06 14.76 -2.65
CA GLN A 118 -1.74 15.99 -1.92
C GLN A 118 -1.68 17.18 -2.88
N ASN A 119 -1.45 18.36 -2.32
CA ASN A 119 -1.23 19.57 -3.10
C ASN A 119 0.01 19.42 -3.97
N GLU A 120 -0.20 19.48 -5.28
CA GLU A 120 0.89 19.62 -6.25
C GLU A 120 1.43 21.05 -6.22
N TRP A 121 2.71 21.20 -6.55
CA TRP A 121 3.26 22.50 -6.94
C TRP A 121 3.82 22.44 -8.35
N THR A 122 4.03 23.61 -8.96
CA THR A 122 4.48 23.69 -10.35
C THR A 122 5.96 24.05 -10.45
N TYR A 123 6.60 23.53 -11.49
CA TYR A 123 7.94 23.92 -11.92
C TYR A 123 7.89 24.36 -13.38
N HIS A 124 8.43 25.54 -13.66
CA HIS A 124 8.41 26.15 -14.98
C HIS A 124 9.81 26.31 -15.53
N ARG A 125 10.05 25.78 -16.74
CA ARG A 125 11.32 25.97 -17.44
C ARG A 125 11.21 25.63 -18.92
N ASN A 126 11.97 26.34 -19.78
CA ASN A 126 12.03 26.06 -21.22
C ASN A 126 10.64 26.04 -21.89
N ARG A 127 9.73 26.93 -21.47
CA ARG A 127 8.30 26.98 -21.87
C ARG A 127 7.49 25.72 -21.54
N LYS A 128 8.03 24.81 -20.73
CA LYS A 128 7.35 23.65 -20.19
C LYS A 128 6.92 23.96 -18.76
N THR A 129 5.74 23.47 -18.40
CA THR A 129 5.22 23.50 -17.03
C THR A 129 5.08 22.07 -16.57
N TYR A 130 5.53 21.79 -15.36
CA TYR A 130 5.44 20.48 -14.76
C TYR A 130 4.69 20.57 -13.44
N SER A 131 3.83 19.59 -13.17
CA SER A 131 3.26 19.35 -11.85
C SER A 131 4.15 18.41 -11.06
N ILE A 132 4.32 18.70 -9.79
CA ILE A 132 5.16 17.94 -8.88
C ILE A 132 4.29 17.38 -7.76
N CYS A 133 4.42 16.08 -7.53
CA CYS A 133 3.69 15.37 -6.51
C CYS A 133 4.67 14.68 -5.55
N PRO A 134 4.73 15.14 -4.29
CA PRO A 134 5.65 14.59 -3.29
C PRO A 134 5.17 13.22 -2.82
N GLY A 135 6.11 12.39 -2.37
CA GLY A 135 5.80 11.10 -1.76
C GLY A 135 5.11 10.13 -2.72
N THR A 136 5.49 10.16 -4.00
CA THR A 136 4.95 9.25 -5.01
C THR A 136 6.05 8.78 -5.95
N ASP A 137 5.85 7.60 -6.54
CA ASP A 137 6.74 6.97 -7.52
C ASP A 137 5.98 6.60 -8.79
N ILE A 138 6.63 6.76 -9.94
CA ILE A 138 6.22 6.16 -11.20
C ILE A 138 7.10 4.94 -11.46
N ARG A 139 6.53 3.76 -11.21
CA ARG A 139 7.16 2.47 -11.46
C ARG A 139 7.15 2.14 -12.95
N GLY A 140 8.19 1.43 -13.40
CA GLY A 140 8.37 1.02 -14.79
C GLY A 140 9.70 1.50 -15.38
N PRO A 141 9.93 1.31 -16.69
CA PRO A 141 11.21 1.57 -17.34
C PRO A 141 11.72 3.01 -17.16
N THR A 142 13.03 3.14 -16.95
CA THR A 142 13.76 4.41 -16.88
C THR A 142 14.53 4.58 -18.19
N GLU A 143 14.26 5.65 -18.93
CA GLU A 143 15.01 6.00 -20.15
C GLU A 143 16.42 6.47 -19.81
N LYS A 144 16.55 7.31 -18.77
CA LYS A 144 17.84 7.83 -18.32
C LYS A 144 17.89 7.90 -16.80
N LEU A 145 18.92 7.30 -16.23
CA LEU A 145 19.25 7.41 -14.81
C LEU A 145 20.43 8.35 -14.60
N TRP A 146 20.26 9.36 -13.75
CA TRP A 146 21.33 10.20 -13.23
C TRP A 146 21.57 9.88 -11.76
N LYS A 147 22.80 9.52 -11.40
CA LYS A 147 23.21 9.30 -10.01
C LYS A 147 23.82 10.57 -9.42
N GLY A 148 23.87 10.65 -8.08
CA GLY A 148 24.46 11.80 -7.38
C GLY A 148 23.60 13.07 -7.44
N VAL A 149 22.30 12.93 -7.72
CA VAL A 149 21.32 14.02 -7.71
C VAL A 149 20.88 14.24 -6.28
N LYS A 150 21.22 15.40 -5.71
CA LYS A 150 21.08 15.64 -4.26
C LYS A 150 19.77 16.29 -3.86
N THR A 151 19.05 16.87 -4.81
CA THR A 151 17.79 17.58 -4.55
C THR A 151 16.79 17.31 -5.66
N PHE A 152 15.51 17.47 -5.32
CA PHE A 152 14.43 17.43 -6.31
C PHE A 152 14.64 18.47 -7.42
N ASP A 153 15.02 19.70 -7.08
CA ASP A 153 15.25 20.78 -8.06
C ASP A 153 16.31 20.42 -9.10
N GLN A 154 17.34 19.68 -8.70
CA GLN A 154 18.35 19.17 -9.63
C GLN A 154 17.75 18.10 -10.56
N CYS A 155 16.88 17.22 -10.05
CA CYS A 155 16.15 16.26 -10.90
C CYS A 155 15.21 16.98 -11.88
N ALA A 156 14.47 17.99 -11.40
CA ALA A 156 13.58 18.79 -12.23
C ALA A 156 14.33 19.57 -13.31
N TYR A 157 15.51 20.11 -12.97
CA TYR A 157 16.45 20.70 -13.92
C TYR A 157 16.81 19.70 -15.01
N LEU A 158 17.21 18.48 -14.64
CA LEU A 158 17.63 17.44 -15.59
C LEU A 158 16.49 17.05 -16.53
N CYS A 159 15.29 16.84 -16.00
CA CYS A 159 14.11 16.53 -16.82
C CYS A 159 13.77 17.69 -17.78
N ALA A 160 13.72 18.93 -17.31
CA ALA A 160 13.35 20.08 -18.15
C ALA A 160 14.30 20.34 -19.32
N ASN A 161 15.55 19.86 -19.24
CA ASN A 161 16.54 19.95 -20.33
C ASN A 161 16.71 18.65 -21.11
N TRP A 162 16.04 17.57 -20.71
CA TRP A 162 16.00 16.34 -21.48
C TRP A 162 14.85 16.40 -22.48
N ALA A 163 15.16 16.29 -23.77
CA ALA A 163 14.21 16.61 -24.85
C ALA A 163 12.88 15.84 -24.73
N THR A 164 12.96 14.55 -24.40
CA THR A 164 11.84 13.61 -24.32
C THR A 164 11.21 13.51 -22.93
N CYS A 165 11.71 14.22 -21.90
CA CYS A 165 11.21 14.02 -20.55
C CYS A 165 9.77 14.55 -20.38
N LYS A 166 8.85 13.61 -20.20
CA LYS A 166 7.46 13.84 -19.78
C LYS A 166 7.22 13.55 -18.31
N ALA A 167 8.04 12.69 -17.71
CA ALA A 167 7.98 12.41 -16.30
C ALA A 167 9.37 12.07 -15.75
N ALA A 168 9.61 12.46 -14.51
CA ALA A 168 10.80 12.09 -13.76
C ALA A 168 10.45 11.69 -12.33
N VAL A 169 11.27 10.83 -11.76
CA VAL A 169 11.19 10.41 -10.36
C VAL A 169 12.51 10.75 -9.67
N TYR A 170 12.44 11.53 -8.60
CA TYR A 170 13.56 11.79 -7.72
C TYR A 170 13.60 10.72 -6.62
N ASP A 171 14.70 9.96 -6.52
CA ASP A 171 14.96 9.01 -5.44
C ASP A 171 15.73 9.72 -4.32
N VAL A 172 15.02 10.02 -3.22
CA VAL A 172 15.57 10.75 -2.08
C VAL A 172 16.66 9.95 -1.37
N ALA A 173 16.46 8.63 -1.22
CA ALA A 173 17.41 7.77 -0.53
C ALA A 173 18.60 7.38 -1.43
N GLY A 174 18.32 7.13 -2.72
CA GLY A 174 19.33 6.75 -3.71
C GLY A 174 20.13 7.92 -4.29
N LEU A 175 19.73 9.16 -3.99
CA LEU A 175 20.29 10.39 -4.56
C LEU A 175 20.36 10.31 -6.09
N ALA A 176 19.23 10.02 -6.72
CA ALA A 176 19.15 9.75 -8.15
C ALA A 176 17.93 10.39 -8.80
N CYS A 177 18.03 10.66 -10.10
CA CYS A 177 16.93 11.13 -10.93
C CYS A 177 16.67 10.13 -12.06
N HIS A 178 15.47 9.57 -12.07
CA HIS A 178 14.99 8.66 -13.11
C HIS A 178 14.14 9.44 -14.10
N ILE A 179 14.65 9.68 -15.29
CA ILE A 179 13.83 10.12 -16.42
C ILE A 179 13.06 8.90 -16.91
N LYS A 180 11.74 8.94 -16.82
CA LYS A 180 10.89 7.81 -17.18
C LYS A 180 10.78 7.69 -18.70
N ALA A 181 10.72 6.44 -19.19
CA ALA A 181 10.45 6.18 -20.60
C ALA A 181 9.06 6.69 -21.03
N ASP A 182 8.80 6.79 -22.33
CA ASP A 182 7.48 7.22 -22.82
C ASP A 182 6.38 6.23 -22.40
N ALA A 183 5.36 6.73 -21.71
CA ALA A 183 4.20 5.97 -21.25
C ALA A 183 3.34 5.41 -22.41
N ARG A 184 3.49 5.93 -23.63
CA ARG A 184 2.76 5.43 -24.81
C ARG A 184 3.25 4.05 -25.27
N SER A 185 4.51 3.73 -24.99
CA SER A 185 5.14 2.46 -25.38
C SER A 185 5.55 1.61 -24.19
N ASN A 186 5.38 2.11 -22.96
CA ASN A 186 5.79 1.44 -21.73
C ASN A 186 4.68 1.51 -20.69
N THR A 187 4.49 0.42 -19.95
CA THR A 187 3.61 0.43 -18.77
C THR A 187 4.30 1.18 -17.64
N LEU A 188 3.75 2.34 -17.30
CA LEU A 188 4.15 3.14 -16.15
C LEU A 188 3.00 3.19 -15.13
N ILE A 189 3.30 2.89 -13.87
CA ILE A 189 2.29 2.84 -12.79
C ILE A 189 2.65 3.86 -11.73
N TRP A 190 1.77 4.83 -11.52
CA TRP A 190 1.93 5.84 -10.48
C TRP A 190 1.37 5.34 -9.15
N SER A 191 2.15 5.46 -8.08
CA SER A 191 1.79 4.97 -6.74
C SER A 191 2.35 5.85 -5.63
N THR A 192 1.76 5.80 -4.44
CA THR A 192 2.31 6.44 -3.24
C THR A 192 3.58 5.74 -2.78
N ASP A 193 4.65 6.50 -2.54
CA ASP A 193 5.89 6.00 -1.96
C ASP A 193 6.72 7.19 -1.48
N LYS A 194 6.90 7.34 -0.17
CA LYS A 194 7.62 8.48 0.41
C LYS A 194 9.11 8.52 0.09
N ARG A 195 9.70 7.44 -0.44
CA ARG A 195 11.09 7.46 -0.92
C ARG A 195 11.27 8.38 -2.12
N TYR A 196 10.20 8.60 -2.86
CA TYR A 196 10.25 9.18 -4.17
C TYR A 196 9.36 10.42 -4.28
N ASP A 197 9.77 11.34 -5.15
CA ASP A 197 8.95 12.46 -5.57
C ASP A 197 8.83 12.46 -7.10
N VAL A 198 7.64 12.74 -7.62
CA VAL A 198 7.33 12.67 -9.06
C VAL A 198 7.16 14.05 -9.65
N MET A 199 7.74 14.25 -10.83
CA MET A 199 7.49 15.38 -11.73
C MET A 199 6.80 14.87 -13.00
N ARG A 200 5.75 15.54 -13.46
CA ARG A 200 5.03 15.23 -14.71
C ARG A 200 4.84 16.48 -15.54
N LEU A 201 5.05 16.38 -16.85
CA LEU A 201 4.80 17.47 -17.79
C LEU A 201 3.30 17.71 -17.88
N ASN A 202 2.88 18.97 -17.77
CA ASN A 202 1.49 19.36 -17.92
C ASN A 202 1.17 19.46 -19.40
N GLU A 203 0.82 18.32 -19.99
CA GLU A 203 0.29 18.24 -21.36
C GLU A 203 -1.20 18.62 -21.34
N ALA A 204 -1.62 19.47 -22.28
CA ALA A 204 -3.02 19.81 -22.41
C ALA A 204 -3.84 18.54 -22.75
N PRO A 205 -4.91 18.23 -22.00
CA PRO A 205 -5.73 17.08 -22.30
C PRO A 205 -6.47 17.28 -23.62
N ALA A 206 -6.72 16.19 -24.34
CA ALA A 206 -7.56 16.18 -25.55
C ALA A 206 -8.70 15.15 -25.40
N PRO A 207 -9.68 15.38 -24.51
CA PRO A 207 -10.71 14.39 -24.19
C PRO A 207 -11.57 13.98 -25.39
N ALA A 208 -11.82 14.92 -26.32
CA ALA A 208 -12.58 14.66 -27.53
C ALA A 208 -11.90 13.64 -28.48
N GLN A 209 -10.57 13.49 -28.38
CA GLN A 209 -9.81 12.55 -29.21
C GLN A 209 -9.53 11.23 -28.47
N ASN A 210 -9.24 11.31 -27.17
CA ASN A 210 -8.68 10.18 -26.41
C ASN A 210 -9.62 9.63 -25.32
N GLY A 211 -10.79 10.24 -25.12
CA GLY A 211 -11.57 10.06 -23.89
C GLY A 211 -10.87 10.65 -22.66
N GLU A 212 -11.47 10.47 -21.50
CA GLU A 212 -10.89 10.88 -20.22
C GLU A 212 -11.17 9.82 -19.16
N TRP A 213 -10.13 9.42 -18.44
CA TRP A 213 -10.24 8.53 -17.29
C TRP A 213 -10.52 9.35 -16.03
N SER A 214 -11.48 8.89 -15.23
CA SER A 214 -11.70 9.42 -13.89
C SER A 214 -10.56 9.04 -12.94
N ASP A 215 -10.66 9.51 -11.69
CA ASP A 215 -9.88 8.93 -10.61
C ASP A 215 -10.20 7.44 -10.39
N LEU A 216 -9.30 6.77 -9.66
CA LEU A 216 -9.50 5.38 -9.25
C LEU A 216 -10.60 5.27 -8.18
N ILE A 217 -11.61 4.46 -8.47
CA ILE A 217 -12.62 4.06 -7.49
C ILE A 217 -12.07 2.87 -6.69
N ARG A 218 -11.94 3.03 -5.37
CA ARG A 218 -11.50 1.95 -4.47
C ARG A 218 -12.66 1.05 -4.13
N LEU A 219 -12.58 -0.23 -4.52
CA LEU A 219 -13.57 -1.25 -4.18
C LEU A 219 -13.08 -2.06 -2.97
N PRO A 220 -13.99 -2.50 -2.09
CA PRO A 220 -13.63 -3.28 -0.89
C PRO A 220 -13.29 -4.75 -1.20
N VAL A 221 -13.51 -5.19 -2.45
CA VAL A 221 -13.08 -6.49 -2.99
C VAL A 221 -12.40 -6.25 -4.33
N ILE A 222 -11.41 -7.06 -4.67
CA ILE A 222 -10.83 -7.03 -6.02
C ILE A 222 -11.90 -7.52 -7.00
N PRO A 223 -12.29 -6.74 -8.02
CA PRO A 223 -13.36 -7.11 -8.96
C PRO A 223 -12.85 -8.13 -9.98
N VAL A 224 -12.56 -9.35 -9.54
CA VAL A 224 -12.10 -10.46 -10.41
C VAL A 224 -13.19 -10.78 -11.44
N ALA A 225 -14.45 -10.66 -11.04
CA ALA A 225 -15.59 -10.69 -11.93
C ALA A 225 -16.63 -9.63 -11.51
N ALA A 226 -17.44 -9.21 -12.48
CA ALA A 226 -18.46 -8.19 -12.30
C ALA A 226 -19.64 -8.40 -13.24
N TYR A 227 -20.83 -7.94 -12.83
CA TYR A 227 -22.00 -7.87 -13.70
C TYR A 227 -22.86 -6.64 -13.40
N VAL A 228 -23.45 -6.07 -14.45
CA VAL A 228 -24.38 -4.95 -14.33
C VAL A 228 -25.71 -5.48 -13.82
N VAL A 229 -26.25 -4.85 -12.78
CA VAL A 229 -27.54 -5.24 -12.20
C VAL A 229 -28.68 -4.65 -13.05
N PRO A 230 -29.58 -5.48 -13.62
CA PRO A 230 -30.72 -4.97 -14.39
C PRO A 230 -31.69 -4.18 -13.50
N GLU A 231 -31.97 -2.93 -13.86
CA GLU A 231 -32.92 -2.06 -13.16
C GLU A 231 -33.64 -1.14 -14.16
N TYR A 232 -34.87 -0.73 -13.85
CA TYR A 232 -35.66 0.19 -14.67
C TYR A 232 -35.66 1.61 -14.08
N PRO A 233 -35.56 2.69 -14.88
CA PRO A 233 -35.45 2.71 -16.35
C PRO A 233 -34.04 2.45 -16.88
N VAL A 234 -33.02 2.55 -16.02
CA VAL A 234 -31.62 2.29 -16.36
C VAL A 234 -30.95 1.62 -15.16
N SER A 235 -30.02 0.71 -15.45
CA SER A 235 -29.13 0.13 -14.45
C SER A 235 -28.28 1.20 -13.77
N LYS A 236 -28.11 1.08 -12.46
CA LYS A 236 -27.32 2.00 -11.64
C LYS A 236 -26.23 1.30 -10.82
N ARG A 237 -26.22 -0.03 -10.85
CA ARG A 237 -25.44 -0.87 -9.94
C ARG A 237 -24.59 -1.89 -10.69
N LEU A 238 -23.39 -2.09 -10.18
CA LEU A 238 -22.43 -3.09 -10.61
C LEU A 238 -22.14 -3.99 -9.41
N LEU A 239 -22.53 -5.26 -9.49
CA LEU A 239 -22.12 -6.24 -8.50
C LEU A 239 -20.75 -6.80 -8.92
N VAL A 240 -19.79 -6.72 -8.01
CA VAL A 240 -18.42 -7.21 -8.19
C VAL A 240 -18.11 -8.26 -7.14
N PHE A 241 -17.25 -9.21 -7.47
CA PHE A 241 -16.85 -10.26 -6.53
C PHE A 241 -15.44 -10.79 -6.77
N SER A 242 -14.89 -11.37 -5.70
CA SER A 242 -13.62 -12.10 -5.69
C SER A 242 -13.87 -13.58 -5.36
N SER A 243 -13.10 -14.18 -4.45
CA SER A 243 -13.28 -15.55 -3.97
C SER A 243 -13.72 -15.56 -2.51
N TRP A 244 -13.24 -16.50 -1.70
CA TRP A 244 -13.52 -16.55 -0.26
C TRP A 244 -12.85 -15.40 0.52
N GLY A 245 -11.77 -14.82 0.00
CA GLY A 245 -11.12 -13.62 0.53
C GLY A 245 -11.31 -12.41 -0.40
N VAL A 246 -11.17 -11.20 0.14
CA VAL A 246 -11.34 -9.94 -0.63
C VAL A 246 -10.26 -9.75 -1.70
N ASP A 247 -9.09 -10.34 -1.49
CA ASP A 247 -7.91 -10.31 -2.33
C ASP A 247 -7.19 -11.68 -2.43
N ALA A 248 -7.81 -12.75 -1.92
CA ALA A 248 -7.26 -14.09 -1.86
C ALA A 248 -8.22 -15.13 -2.43
N PHE A 249 -7.66 -16.18 -3.03
CA PHE A 249 -8.39 -17.33 -3.59
C PHE A 249 -7.69 -18.65 -3.24
N GLY A 250 -8.38 -19.77 -3.36
CA GLY A 250 -7.86 -21.10 -3.01
C GLY A 250 -8.87 -22.21 -3.26
N GLY A 251 -8.78 -23.31 -2.49
CA GLY A 251 -9.71 -24.43 -2.55
C GLY A 251 -11.16 -24.06 -2.19
N ALA A 252 -12.01 -25.08 -2.00
CA ALA A 252 -13.42 -24.87 -1.67
C ALA A 252 -13.57 -24.03 -0.38
N GLY A 253 -13.96 -22.76 -0.55
CA GLY A 253 -14.12 -21.81 0.56
C GLY A 253 -15.55 -21.67 1.07
N GLY A 254 -16.53 -22.26 0.36
CA GLY A 254 -17.96 -22.23 0.69
C GLY A 254 -18.61 -20.85 0.70
N LYS A 255 -17.85 -19.79 0.37
CA LYS A 255 -18.27 -18.39 0.43
C LYS A 255 -17.63 -17.57 -0.69
N THR A 256 -18.32 -16.52 -1.09
CA THR A 256 -17.83 -15.51 -2.04
C THR A 256 -18.00 -14.12 -1.45
N GLN A 257 -16.95 -13.30 -1.54
CA GLN A 257 -17.02 -11.88 -1.18
C GLN A 257 -17.64 -11.07 -2.33
N PHE A 258 -18.73 -10.36 -2.03
CA PHE A 258 -19.38 -9.44 -2.96
C PHE A 258 -19.27 -8.00 -2.49
N ALA A 259 -19.22 -7.07 -3.45
CA ALA A 259 -19.48 -5.66 -3.24
C ALA A 259 -20.44 -5.12 -4.30
N ASP A 260 -21.25 -4.13 -3.93
CA ASP A 260 -22.32 -3.60 -4.76
C ASP A 260 -22.08 -2.13 -5.08
N TYR A 261 -21.48 -1.84 -6.22
CA TYR A 261 -21.14 -0.47 -6.55
C TYR A 261 -22.29 0.25 -7.27
N ASN A 262 -22.90 1.25 -6.62
CA ASN A 262 -23.83 2.14 -7.30
C ASN A 262 -23.05 3.24 -8.04
N PHE A 263 -22.93 3.13 -9.35
CA PHE A 263 -22.12 4.04 -10.18
C PHE A 263 -22.80 5.38 -10.46
N ASN A 264 -24.08 5.57 -10.11
CA ASN A 264 -24.74 6.87 -10.22
C ASN A 264 -24.54 7.72 -8.96
N THR A 265 -24.51 7.10 -7.78
CA THR A 265 -24.35 7.80 -6.49
C THR A 265 -22.96 7.66 -5.90
N TYR A 266 -22.09 6.86 -6.51
CA TYR A 266 -20.77 6.49 -6.02
C TYR A 266 -20.80 5.80 -4.63
N VAL A 267 -21.92 5.16 -4.29
CA VAL A 267 -22.09 4.47 -3.00
C VAL A 267 -21.58 3.03 -3.09
N LEU A 268 -20.86 2.61 -2.05
CA LEU A 268 -20.34 1.26 -1.85
C LEU A 268 -20.91 0.69 -0.53
N PRO A 269 -21.88 -0.23 -0.57
CA PRO A 269 -22.26 -1.05 0.57
C PRO A 269 -21.12 -1.98 0.98
N ILE A 270 -21.17 -2.36 2.25
CA ILE A 270 -20.22 -3.23 2.95
C ILE A 270 -20.11 -4.59 2.23
N VAL A 271 -18.95 -5.23 2.35
CA VAL A 271 -18.71 -6.58 1.83
C VAL A 271 -19.77 -7.55 2.37
N HIS A 272 -20.51 -8.18 1.46
CA HIS A 272 -21.47 -9.22 1.81
C HIS A 272 -20.89 -10.59 1.50
N PHE A 273 -21.03 -11.51 2.45
CA PHE A 273 -20.72 -12.93 2.24
C PHE A 273 -21.97 -13.60 1.67
N SER A 274 -21.85 -14.19 0.48
CA SER A 274 -22.82 -15.19 0.03
C SER A 274 -22.23 -16.57 0.22
N ASN A 275 -23.03 -17.50 0.74
CA ASN A 275 -22.66 -18.92 0.65
C ASN A 275 -22.70 -19.31 -0.83
N ALA A 276 -21.64 -19.96 -1.30
CA ALA A 276 -21.66 -20.61 -2.61
C ALA A 276 -22.35 -21.97 -2.41
N TYR A 277 -23.39 -22.24 -3.20
CA TYR A 277 -24.14 -23.49 -3.18
C TYR A 277 -23.27 -24.69 -3.57
#